data_AF-A0A558HV01-F1
#
_entry.id   AF-A0A558HV01-F1
#
_cell.length_a   1.000
_cell.length_b   1.000
_cell.length_c   1.000
_cell.angle_alpha   90.00
_cell.angle_beta   90.00
_cell.angle_gamma   90.00
#
_symmetry.space_group_name_H-M   'P 1'
#
loop_
_entity.id
_entity.type
_entity.pdbx_description
1 polymer ?
#
loop_
_entity_poly.entity_id
_entity_poly.type
_entity_poly.pdbx_seq_one_letter_code
_entity_poly.pdbx_strand_id
1 'polypeptide(L)'
;MICDCACKRPKRTIVIWEGCAPIVTEAIQRFEERWHPYSASSRRYPIVRLIEEVIDPALATYMDTLPGSYANYVPGTGTGLGFSAIIRMVGLEAMERMQRQLLRQFIKTVEHKTTTDENFIATLESLTGLVWDCACKRPKRSSSTKGVNLNAQRKHDFCELCGNQTEFAAFMSTVAGQHINDVELEDRKKLELSHQYCEEHRPKLANGDWNPTYRQAKRSLTQFNIELSRLTHQCANRSKPHAMSGDELIDSYFFQLMLRLTLQSADKAELRNLARRMVNCKLSDTKKKMLVLKQSGFSQTEIGKRILNAKQQPMTRQAVSKALGSIREEFLLGSENFSR
;
A
#
# COMPACT_ATOMS: atom_id res chain seq x y z
N MET A 1 -5.81 -28.41 40.18
CA MET A 1 -6.23 -28.10 38.80
C MET A 1 -5.75 -26.71 38.46
N ILE A 2 -4.62 -26.59 37.74
CA ILE A 2 -4.14 -25.31 37.21
C ILE A 2 -4.25 -25.47 35.69
N CYS A 3 -5.23 -24.78 35.09
CA CYS A 3 -5.42 -24.78 33.64
C CYS A 3 -4.34 -23.92 32.98
N ASP A 4 -3.61 -24.57 32.06
CA ASP A 4 -2.80 -23.94 31.03
C ASP A 4 -3.65 -22.99 30.18
N CYS A 5 -3.39 -21.69 30.27
CA CYS A 5 -3.80 -20.72 29.26
C CYS A 5 -2.58 -20.29 28.45
N ALA A 6 -2.11 -21.20 27.59
CA ALA A 6 -1.17 -20.87 26.54
C ALA A 6 -1.81 -19.83 25.60
N CYS A 7 -1.31 -18.59 25.64
CA CYS A 7 -1.65 -17.54 24.69
C CYS A 7 -1.30 -17.97 23.25
N LYS A 8 -2.23 -18.62 22.55
CA LYS A 8 -2.15 -18.88 21.12
C LYS A 8 -2.20 -17.53 20.38
N ARG A 9 -1.06 -17.07 19.86
CA ARG A 9 -1.00 -15.98 18.89
C ARG A 9 -1.81 -16.38 17.64
N PRO A 10 -2.56 -15.46 17.01
CA PRO A 10 -3.31 -15.77 15.79
C PRO A 10 -2.36 -16.28 14.71
N LYS A 11 -2.74 -17.40 14.08
CA LYS A 11 -2.03 -18.01 12.96
C LYS A 11 -2.06 -17.01 11.80
N ARG A 12 -0.88 -16.59 11.31
CA ARG A 12 -0.81 -15.73 10.11
C ARG A 12 -1.12 -16.61 8.90
N THR A 13 -2.24 -16.35 8.25
CA THR A 13 -2.68 -17.01 7.01
C THR A 13 -2.27 -16.16 5.82
N ILE A 14 -1.74 -16.79 4.79
CA ILE A 14 -1.39 -16.10 3.53
C ILE A 14 -2.69 -15.81 2.79
N VAL A 15 -2.88 -14.56 2.34
CA VAL A 15 -4.10 -14.18 1.62
C VAL A 15 -4.07 -14.77 0.21
N ILE A 16 -5.10 -15.56 -0.13
CA ILE A 16 -5.36 -16.08 -1.48
C ILE A 16 -6.60 -15.36 -2.01
N TRP A 17 -6.48 -14.76 -3.20
CA TRP A 17 -7.56 -14.02 -3.83
C TRP A 17 -8.59 -14.96 -4.47
N GLU A 18 -9.86 -14.56 -4.43
CA GLU A 18 -10.96 -15.28 -5.07
C GLU A 18 -10.71 -15.36 -6.59
N GLY A 19 -10.82 -16.56 -7.17
CA GLY A 19 -10.48 -16.81 -8.59
C GLY A 19 -9.01 -17.19 -8.85
N CYS A 20 -8.16 -17.27 -7.81
CA CYS A 20 -6.79 -17.79 -7.98
C CYS A 20 -6.81 -19.21 -8.56
N ALA A 21 -5.88 -19.50 -9.48
CA ALA A 21 -5.78 -20.79 -10.13
C ALA A 21 -5.71 -21.93 -9.10
N PRO A 22 -6.51 -23.01 -9.24
CA PRO A 22 -6.59 -24.07 -8.22
C PRO A 22 -5.23 -24.69 -7.87
N ILE A 23 -4.37 -24.92 -8.87
CA ILE A 23 -3.04 -25.49 -8.67
C ILE A 23 -2.12 -24.56 -7.87
N VAL A 24 -2.22 -23.24 -8.08
CA VAL A 24 -1.44 -22.25 -7.33
C VAL A 24 -2.02 -22.07 -5.92
N THR A 25 -3.34 -22.10 -5.79
CA THR A 25 -4.03 -22.09 -4.48
C THR A 25 -3.57 -23.25 -3.61
N GLU A 26 -3.56 -24.47 -4.15
CA GLU A 26 -3.10 -25.66 -3.44
C GLU A 26 -1.61 -25.55 -3.06
N ALA A 27 -0.78 -25.02 -3.96
CA ALA A 27 0.63 -24.78 -3.68
C ALA A 27 0.83 -23.76 -2.53
N ILE A 28 0.07 -22.65 -2.51
CA ILE A 28 0.14 -21.67 -1.42
C ILE A 28 -0.30 -22.30 -0.08
N GLN A 29 -1.33 -23.15 -0.09
CA GLN A 29 -1.77 -23.86 1.12
C GLN A 29 -0.70 -24.83 1.64
N ARG A 30 -0.11 -25.65 0.76
CA ARG A 30 1.02 -26.53 1.10
C ARG A 30 2.25 -25.74 1.57
N PHE A 31 2.48 -24.57 0.99
CA PHE A 31 3.52 -23.65 1.42
C PHE A 31 3.24 -23.19 2.85
N GLU A 32 2.03 -22.74 3.17
CA GLU A 32 1.64 -22.27 4.51
C GLU A 32 1.83 -23.35 5.58
N GLU A 33 1.50 -24.62 5.29
CA GLU A 33 1.73 -25.73 6.21
C GLU A 33 3.21 -25.90 6.56
N ARG A 34 4.08 -25.79 5.55
CA ARG A 34 5.53 -26.00 5.68
C ARG A 34 6.27 -24.75 6.08
N TRP A 35 5.67 -23.55 6.03
CA TRP A 35 6.44 -22.32 6.09
C TRP A 35 7.07 -22.06 7.45
N HIS A 36 6.54 -22.60 8.55
CA HIS A 36 6.89 -22.19 9.93
C HIS A 36 8.39 -22.13 10.27
N PRO A 37 9.25 -23.11 9.91
CA PRO A 37 10.70 -23.05 10.16
C PRO A 37 11.46 -22.14 9.18
N TYR A 38 10.84 -21.72 8.07
CA TYR A 38 11.47 -20.93 7.02
C TYR A 38 11.40 -19.43 7.29
N SER A 39 12.44 -18.68 6.88
CA SER A 39 12.45 -17.21 6.85
C SER A 39 13.52 -16.69 5.89
N ALA A 40 13.43 -15.40 5.51
CA ALA A 40 14.41 -14.76 4.63
C ALA A 40 15.83 -14.71 5.25
N SER A 41 15.91 -14.63 6.58
CA SER A 41 17.19 -14.54 7.30
C SER A 41 17.71 -15.89 7.82
N SER A 42 17.00 -17.00 7.57
CA SER A 42 17.43 -18.33 8.04
C SER A 42 18.40 -18.96 7.04
N ARG A 43 19.63 -19.26 7.50
CA ARG A 43 20.62 -20.01 6.71
C ARG A 43 20.23 -21.47 6.50
N ARG A 44 19.58 -22.10 7.50
CA ARG A 44 19.20 -23.53 7.46
C ARG A 44 17.89 -23.79 6.73
N TYR A 45 16.96 -22.83 6.80
CA TYR A 45 15.65 -22.92 6.14
C TYR A 45 15.35 -21.61 5.37
N PRO A 46 16.05 -21.36 4.24
CA PRO A 46 15.84 -20.16 3.46
C PRO A 46 14.42 -20.17 2.85
N ILE A 47 13.62 -19.13 3.09
CA ILE A 47 12.23 -19.11 2.59
C ILE A 47 12.12 -19.20 1.07
N VAL A 48 13.10 -18.67 0.36
CA VAL A 48 13.17 -18.74 -1.11
C VAL A 48 13.31 -20.19 -1.60
N ARG A 49 13.94 -21.06 -0.81
CA ARG A 49 13.99 -22.50 -1.12
C ARG A 49 12.61 -23.15 -1.03
N LEU A 50 11.78 -22.74 -0.08
CA LEU A 50 10.42 -23.27 0.00
C LEU A 50 9.55 -22.78 -1.18
N ILE A 51 9.80 -21.56 -1.68
CA ILE A 51 9.15 -21.04 -2.89
C ILE A 51 9.57 -21.90 -4.10
N GLU A 52 10.86 -22.16 -4.26
CA GLU A 52 11.37 -23.04 -5.33
C GLU A 52 10.76 -24.45 -5.28
N GLU A 53 10.65 -25.04 -4.09
CA GLU A 53 10.16 -26.42 -3.94
C GLU A 53 8.65 -26.56 -4.14
N VAL A 54 7.86 -25.52 -3.86
CA VAL A 54 6.40 -25.62 -3.79
C VAL A 54 5.69 -24.76 -4.83
N ILE A 55 6.15 -23.53 -5.03
CA ILE A 55 5.48 -22.54 -5.87
C ILE A 55 5.95 -22.62 -7.32
N ASP A 56 7.26 -22.72 -7.57
CA ASP A 56 7.80 -22.73 -8.94
C ASP A 56 7.19 -23.86 -9.81
N PRO A 57 7.02 -25.12 -9.34
CA PRO A 57 6.42 -26.18 -10.15
C PRO A 57 4.94 -25.93 -10.45
N ALA A 58 4.19 -25.44 -9.46
CA ALA A 58 2.77 -25.15 -9.61
C ALA A 58 2.54 -23.98 -10.57
N LEU A 59 3.41 -22.95 -10.49
CA LEU A 59 3.38 -21.82 -11.39
C LEU A 59 3.76 -22.23 -12.81
N ALA A 60 4.78 -23.05 -13.01
CA ALA A 60 5.14 -23.57 -14.33
C ALA A 60 3.96 -24.33 -14.97
N THR A 61 3.37 -25.26 -14.21
CA THR A 61 2.21 -26.04 -14.67
C THR A 61 1.02 -25.14 -14.99
N TYR A 62 0.78 -24.10 -14.20
CA TYR A 62 -0.27 -23.12 -14.48
C TYR A 62 0.02 -22.34 -15.77
N MET A 63 1.26 -21.88 -15.97
CA MET A 63 1.66 -21.13 -17.16
C MET A 63 1.51 -21.96 -18.45
N ASP A 64 1.72 -23.28 -18.39
CA ASP A 64 1.50 -24.18 -19.52
C ASP A 64 0.03 -24.26 -19.98
N THR A 65 -0.92 -23.86 -19.11
CA THR A 65 -2.35 -23.79 -19.45
C THR A 65 -2.75 -22.48 -20.14
N LEU A 66 -1.85 -21.50 -20.18
CA LEU A 66 -2.13 -20.14 -20.67
C LEU A 66 -1.50 -19.90 -22.06
N PRO A 67 -2.03 -18.93 -22.82
CA PRO A 67 -1.35 -18.46 -24.02
C PRO A 67 0.05 -17.91 -23.71
N GLY A 68 1.02 -18.16 -24.58
CA GLY A 68 2.41 -17.74 -24.37
C GLY A 68 2.61 -16.22 -24.16
N SER A 69 1.66 -15.39 -24.60
CA SER A 69 1.68 -13.95 -24.34
C SER A 69 1.64 -13.57 -22.85
N TYR A 70 1.11 -14.45 -21.98
CA TYR A 70 0.98 -14.20 -20.55
C TYR A 70 2.32 -14.29 -19.81
N ALA A 71 3.29 -15.03 -20.37
CA ALA A 71 4.63 -15.19 -19.78
C ALA A 71 5.38 -13.86 -19.64
N ASN A 72 5.08 -12.86 -20.47
CA ASN A 72 5.70 -11.54 -20.36
C ASN A 72 5.33 -10.79 -19.07
N TYR A 73 4.31 -11.25 -18.35
CA TYR A 73 3.79 -10.59 -17.15
C TYR A 73 4.09 -11.34 -15.85
N VAL A 74 4.85 -12.43 -15.92
CA VAL A 74 5.32 -13.19 -14.76
C VAL A 74 6.86 -13.20 -14.77
N PRO A 75 7.54 -12.63 -13.76
CA PRO A 75 8.98 -12.56 -13.74
C PRO A 75 9.63 -13.94 -13.89
N GLY A 76 10.61 -14.02 -14.79
CA GLY A 76 11.38 -15.22 -15.07
C GLY A 76 10.77 -16.14 -16.12
N THR A 77 9.45 -16.22 -16.25
CA THR A 77 8.80 -17.17 -17.17
C THR A 77 9.16 -16.89 -18.64
N GLY A 78 9.21 -15.63 -19.07
CA GLY A 78 9.65 -15.24 -20.42
C GLY A 78 11.15 -15.51 -20.71
N THR A 79 11.97 -15.76 -19.69
CA THR A 79 13.40 -16.08 -19.83
C THR A 79 13.74 -17.51 -19.40
N GLY A 80 12.73 -18.35 -19.15
CA GLY A 80 12.91 -19.74 -18.67
C GLY A 80 13.47 -19.87 -17.25
N LEU A 81 13.43 -18.80 -16.45
CA LEU A 81 13.87 -18.80 -15.06
C LEU A 81 12.68 -18.99 -14.12
N GLY A 82 12.89 -19.75 -13.04
CA GLY A 82 11.90 -19.92 -11.98
C GLY A 82 11.62 -18.62 -11.21
N PHE A 83 10.42 -18.51 -10.65
CA PHE A 83 10.00 -17.36 -9.84
C PHE A 83 10.90 -17.16 -8.62
N SER A 84 11.31 -18.27 -7.98
CA SER A 84 12.29 -18.25 -6.90
C SER A 84 13.69 -17.78 -7.35
N ALA A 85 14.10 -18.07 -8.58
CA ALA A 85 15.39 -17.66 -9.12
C ALA A 85 15.46 -16.14 -9.29
N ILE A 86 14.37 -15.51 -9.76
CA ILE A 86 14.27 -14.05 -9.80
C ILE A 86 14.36 -13.45 -8.39
N ILE A 87 13.62 -14.01 -7.42
CA ILE A 87 13.67 -13.57 -6.03
C ILE A 87 15.09 -13.61 -5.44
N ARG A 88 15.91 -14.61 -5.79
CA ARG A 88 17.31 -14.67 -5.35
C ARG A 88 18.16 -13.53 -5.88
N MET A 89 17.90 -13.10 -7.11
CA MET A 89 18.67 -12.05 -7.77
C MET A 89 18.28 -10.66 -7.27
N VAL A 90 16.99 -10.38 -7.12
CA VAL A 90 16.49 -9.03 -6.82
C VAL A 90 16.05 -8.84 -5.36
N GLY A 91 15.83 -9.93 -4.63
CA GLY A 91 15.26 -9.90 -3.28
C GLY A 91 13.73 -9.85 -3.27
N LEU A 92 13.13 -10.26 -2.15
CA LEU A 92 11.67 -10.36 -2.00
C LEU A 92 10.95 -9.01 -2.17
N GLU A 93 11.53 -7.91 -1.67
CA GLU A 93 10.91 -6.57 -1.77
C GLU A 93 10.91 -6.03 -3.20
N ALA A 94 12.02 -6.21 -3.95
CA ALA A 94 12.08 -5.76 -5.34
C ALA A 94 11.23 -6.65 -6.26
N MET A 95 11.15 -7.95 -5.96
CA MET A 95 10.28 -8.88 -6.68
C MET A 95 8.82 -8.46 -6.60
N GLU A 96 8.36 -8.08 -5.41
CA GLU A 96 6.98 -7.62 -5.19
C GLU A 96 6.65 -6.40 -6.07
N ARG A 97 7.55 -5.41 -6.11
CA ARG A 97 7.40 -4.23 -6.97
C ARG A 97 7.38 -4.57 -8.45
N MET A 98 8.28 -5.47 -8.88
CA MET A 98 8.39 -5.92 -10.27
C MET A 98 7.11 -6.63 -10.71
N GLN A 99 6.63 -7.61 -9.94
CA GLN A 99 5.41 -8.35 -10.26
C GLN A 99 4.19 -7.40 -10.36
N ARG A 100 4.10 -6.40 -9.49
CA ARG A 100 3.05 -5.37 -9.56
C ARG A 100 3.12 -4.53 -10.84
N GLN A 101 4.33 -4.14 -11.26
CA GLN A 101 4.50 -3.37 -12.49
C GLN A 101 4.08 -4.19 -13.71
N LEU A 102 4.44 -5.46 -13.76
CA LEU A 102 4.03 -6.37 -14.84
C LEU A 102 2.51 -6.59 -14.85
N LEU A 103 1.90 -6.82 -13.69
CA LEU A 103 0.44 -6.94 -13.59
C LEU A 103 -0.28 -5.67 -14.08
N ARG A 104 0.24 -4.49 -13.76
CA ARG A 104 -0.29 -3.22 -14.29
C ARG A 104 -0.19 -3.13 -15.81
N GLN A 105 0.90 -3.63 -16.39
CA GLN A 105 1.04 -3.68 -17.85
C GLN A 105 0.05 -4.66 -18.47
N PHE A 106 -0.18 -5.83 -17.85
CA PHE A 106 -1.17 -6.80 -18.30
C PHE A 106 -2.58 -6.18 -18.35
N ILE A 107 -3.03 -5.59 -17.23
CA ILE A 107 -4.33 -4.91 -17.10
C ILE A 107 -4.53 -3.81 -18.14
N LYS A 108 -3.46 -3.07 -18.50
CA LYS A 108 -3.53 -2.02 -19.50
C LYS A 108 -3.55 -2.51 -20.94
N THR A 109 -3.02 -3.70 -21.19
CA THR A 109 -2.82 -4.23 -22.54
C THR A 109 -3.92 -5.21 -22.94
N VAL A 110 -4.50 -5.92 -21.98
CA VAL A 110 -5.59 -6.86 -22.21
C VAL A 110 -6.91 -6.17 -21.88
N GLU A 111 -7.83 -6.14 -22.85
CA GLU A 111 -9.21 -5.75 -22.58
C GLU A 111 -9.85 -6.84 -21.72
N HIS A 112 -10.06 -6.58 -20.42
CA HIS A 112 -10.67 -7.51 -19.46
C HIS A 112 -12.02 -8.05 -19.95
N LYS A 113 -12.02 -9.23 -20.56
CA LYS A 113 -13.21 -9.81 -21.19
C LYS A 113 -13.40 -11.29 -20.87
N THR A 114 -12.37 -11.99 -20.40
CA THR A 114 -12.42 -13.44 -20.20
C THR A 114 -12.18 -13.85 -18.75
N THR A 115 -12.78 -14.98 -18.36
CA THR A 115 -12.54 -15.62 -17.06
C THR A 115 -11.08 -16.04 -16.87
N THR A 116 -10.35 -16.32 -17.95
CA THR A 116 -8.92 -16.61 -17.93
C THR A 116 -8.11 -15.39 -17.45
N ASP A 117 -8.48 -14.18 -17.88
CA ASP A 117 -7.81 -12.94 -17.48
C ASP A 117 -8.03 -12.64 -16.00
N GLU A 118 -9.27 -12.81 -15.53
CA GLU A 118 -9.64 -12.64 -14.12
C GLU A 118 -8.89 -13.63 -13.22
N ASN A 119 -8.85 -14.90 -13.62
CA ASN A 119 -8.11 -15.93 -12.90
C ASN A 119 -6.60 -15.65 -12.87
N PHE A 120 -6.05 -15.14 -13.98
CA PHE A 120 -4.63 -14.77 -14.06
C PHE A 120 -4.29 -13.61 -13.12
N ILE A 121 -5.13 -12.58 -13.09
CA ILE A 121 -4.96 -11.44 -12.16
C ILE A 121 -5.02 -11.92 -10.72
N ALA A 122 -6.04 -12.68 -10.34
CA ALA A 122 -6.19 -13.21 -8.98
C ALA A 122 -5.00 -14.10 -8.57
N THR A 123 -4.46 -14.88 -9.52
CA THR A 123 -3.27 -15.71 -9.30
C THR A 123 -2.02 -14.86 -9.02
N LEU A 124 -1.78 -13.82 -9.83
CA LEU A 124 -0.65 -12.91 -9.64
C LEU A 124 -0.78 -12.08 -8.35
N GLU A 125 -1.99 -11.66 -7.97
CA GLU A 125 -2.23 -10.97 -6.72
C GLU A 125 -1.98 -11.89 -5.50
N SER A 126 -2.34 -13.17 -5.60
CA SER A 126 -2.08 -14.18 -4.57
C SER A 126 -0.58 -14.46 -4.40
N LEU A 127 0.16 -14.59 -5.52
CA LEU A 127 1.62 -14.74 -5.49
C LEU A 127 2.32 -13.49 -4.94
N THR A 128 1.84 -12.30 -5.30
CA THR A 128 2.34 -11.03 -4.74
C THR A 128 2.11 -10.95 -3.23
N GLY A 129 0.93 -11.37 -2.76
CA GLY A 129 0.61 -11.51 -1.34
C GLY A 129 1.55 -12.48 -0.61
N LEU A 130 1.80 -13.65 -1.19
CA LEU A 130 2.76 -14.61 -0.65
C LEU A 130 4.17 -14.03 -0.52
N VAL A 131 4.67 -13.35 -1.56
CA VAL A 131 6.02 -12.74 -1.55
C VAL A 131 6.10 -11.67 -0.46
N TRP A 132 5.07 -10.84 -0.32
CA TRP A 132 4.97 -9.84 0.74
C TRP A 132 5.02 -10.47 2.13
N ASP A 133 4.24 -11.53 2.37
CA ASP A 133 4.22 -12.24 3.65
C ASP A 133 5.57 -12.91 3.96
N CYS A 134 6.26 -13.41 2.93
CA CYS A 134 7.61 -13.93 3.02
C CYS A 134 8.62 -12.84 3.44
N ALA A 135 8.54 -11.65 2.82
CA ALA A 135 9.38 -10.50 3.19
C ALA A 135 9.13 -10.06 4.64
N CYS A 136 7.87 -10.08 5.07
CA CYS A 136 7.46 -9.70 6.42
C CYS A 136 7.82 -10.75 7.49
N LYS A 137 8.26 -11.95 7.12
CA LYS A 137 8.48 -13.07 8.03
C LYS A 137 9.85 -13.01 8.72
N ARG A 138 9.81 -12.87 10.05
CA ARG A 138 11.02 -12.88 10.91
C ARG A 138 11.21 -14.21 11.66
N PRO A 139 12.46 -14.65 11.92
CA PRO A 139 12.74 -15.87 12.66
C PRO A 139 12.33 -15.76 14.13
N LYS A 140 11.89 -16.88 14.74
CA LYS A 140 11.43 -16.94 16.14
C LYS A 140 12.52 -16.66 17.19
N ARG A 141 13.80 -16.57 16.80
CA ARG A 141 14.93 -16.24 17.68
C ARG A 141 15.87 -15.28 16.97
N SER A 142 15.58 -13.98 17.03
CA SER A 142 16.64 -12.98 16.95
C SER A 142 17.03 -12.65 18.39
N SER A 143 18.10 -13.26 18.90
CA SER A 143 18.75 -12.74 20.09
C SER A 143 19.17 -11.31 19.76
N SER A 144 18.65 -10.33 20.51
CA SER A 144 19.14 -8.97 20.43
C SER A 144 20.65 -9.00 20.68
N THR A 145 21.42 -8.41 19.78
CA THR A 145 22.82 -8.08 20.02
C THR A 145 22.87 -7.32 21.36
N LYS A 146 23.72 -7.77 22.30
CA LYS A 146 23.88 -7.10 23.60
C LYS A 146 24.09 -5.59 23.37
N GLY A 147 23.31 -4.76 24.06
CA GLY A 147 23.36 -3.29 23.94
C GLY A 147 22.26 -2.68 23.07
N VAL A 148 21.43 -3.49 22.41
CA VAL A 148 20.37 -3.00 21.51
C VAL A 148 19.03 -3.55 21.96
N ASN A 149 18.34 -2.81 22.85
CA ASN A 149 16.96 -3.12 23.24
C ASN A 149 16.01 -2.68 22.12
N LEU A 150 15.92 -3.48 21.06
CA LEU A 150 15.01 -3.21 19.96
C LEU A 150 13.65 -3.84 20.24
N ASN A 151 12.71 -2.98 20.62
CA ASN A 151 11.29 -3.11 20.31
C ASN A 151 11.04 -3.10 18.77
N ALA A 152 11.76 -3.94 18.00
CA ALA A 152 11.65 -4.05 16.55
C ALA A 152 10.29 -4.60 16.07
N GLN A 153 9.39 -4.97 16.99
CA GLN A 153 8.03 -5.43 16.70
C GLN A 153 7.05 -4.28 16.35
N ARG A 154 7.45 -3.01 16.53
CA ARG A 154 6.72 -1.83 16.03
C ARG A 154 7.68 -0.87 15.33
N LYS A 155 8.28 -1.28 14.21
CA LYS A 155 8.96 -0.29 13.35
C LYS A 155 7.87 0.43 12.56
N HIS A 156 7.68 1.71 12.85
CA HIS A 156 6.99 2.62 11.95
C HIS A 156 7.93 2.80 10.75
N ASP A 157 7.82 1.92 9.75
CA ASP A 157 8.59 2.05 8.51
C ASP A 157 8.29 3.38 7.83
N PHE A 158 7.10 3.93 8.06
CA PHE A 158 6.64 5.22 7.57
C PHE A 158 6.55 6.27 8.68
N CYS A 159 6.83 7.51 8.31
CA CYS A 159 6.62 8.70 9.13
C CYS A 159 5.17 8.77 9.65
N GLU A 160 4.99 9.16 10.92
CA GLU A 160 3.67 9.35 11.51
C GLU A 160 2.81 10.36 10.71
N LEU A 161 3.46 11.34 10.09
CA LEU A 161 2.81 12.46 9.42
C LEU A 161 2.69 12.28 7.90
N CYS A 162 3.35 11.32 7.27
CA CYS A 162 3.25 11.11 5.81
C CYS A 162 3.55 9.66 5.41
N GLY A 163 3.75 9.41 4.12
CA GLY A 163 4.13 8.11 3.56
C GLY A 163 5.63 7.90 3.38
N ASN A 164 6.47 8.91 3.66
CA ASN A 164 7.92 8.77 3.57
C ASN A 164 8.45 7.88 4.70
N GLN A 165 9.60 7.26 4.48
CA GLN A 165 10.25 6.47 5.53
C GLN A 165 10.71 7.34 6.70
N THR A 166 10.72 6.78 7.91
CA THR A 166 11.36 7.47 9.05
C THR A 166 12.85 7.61 8.83
N GLU A 167 13.50 8.60 9.47
CA GLU A 167 14.96 8.79 9.36
C GLU A 167 15.71 7.48 9.66
N PHE A 168 15.26 6.77 10.70
CA PHE A 168 15.79 5.46 11.04
C PHE A 168 15.53 4.39 9.98
N ALA A 169 14.31 4.31 9.41
CA ALA A 169 14.00 3.31 8.38
C ALA A 169 14.75 3.57 7.06
N ALA A 170 14.87 4.84 6.66
CA ALA A 170 15.66 5.25 5.51
C ALA A 170 17.14 4.89 5.70
N PHE A 171 17.69 5.17 6.88
CA PHE A 171 19.06 4.79 7.23
C PHE A 171 19.26 3.27 7.20
N MET A 172 18.35 2.50 7.80
CA MET A 172 18.45 1.04 7.77
C MET A 172 18.37 0.47 6.35
N SER A 173 17.60 1.08 5.46
CA SER A 173 17.53 0.70 4.05
C SER A 173 18.86 0.97 3.34
N THR A 174 19.52 2.10 3.62
CA THR A 174 20.87 2.39 3.10
C THR A 174 21.95 1.43 3.63
N VAL A 175 21.85 1.00 4.89
CA VAL A 175 22.77 0.02 5.48
C VAL A 175 22.58 -1.37 4.85
N ALA A 176 21.34 -1.79 4.61
CA ALA A 176 21.03 -3.08 3.99
C ALA A 176 21.51 -3.17 2.53
N GLY A 177 21.59 -2.04 1.82
CA GLY A 177 22.05 -1.94 0.44
C GLY A 177 23.58 -1.85 0.25
N GLN A 178 24.39 -2.14 1.27
CA GLN A 178 25.87 -2.09 1.23
C GLN A 178 26.49 -0.73 0.82
N HIS A 179 25.95 0.38 1.31
CA HIS A 179 26.45 1.73 0.98
C HIS A 179 27.11 2.49 2.15
N ILE A 180 27.55 1.82 3.23
CA ILE A 180 28.16 2.48 4.39
C ILE A 180 29.26 1.58 5.01
N ASN A 181 30.48 2.10 5.13
CA ASN A 181 31.58 1.43 5.88
C ASN A 181 31.37 1.58 7.40
N ASP A 182 31.95 0.69 8.21
CA ASP A 182 31.74 0.66 9.69
C ASP A 182 32.02 2.00 10.39
N VAL A 183 32.94 2.82 9.85
CA VAL A 183 33.27 4.17 10.37
C VAL A 183 32.13 5.18 10.13
N GLU A 184 31.53 5.18 8.94
CA GLU A 184 30.36 6.03 8.64
C GLU A 184 29.11 5.57 9.40
N LEU A 185 29.03 4.28 9.74
CA LEU A 185 27.97 3.71 10.57
C LEU A 185 28.04 4.25 12.01
N GLU A 186 29.24 4.45 12.57
CA GLU A 186 29.42 5.04 13.90
C GLU A 186 29.11 6.54 13.93
N ASP A 187 29.53 7.31 12.93
CA ASP A 187 29.23 8.74 12.86
C ASP A 187 27.75 9.02 12.59
N ARG A 188 27.07 8.20 11.79
CA ARG A 188 25.61 8.33 11.59
C ARG A 188 24.78 7.75 12.74
N LYS A 189 25.32 6.84 13.56
CA LYS A 189 24.69 6.44 14.84
C LYS A 189 24.74 7.55 15.89
N LYS A 190 25.73 8.46 15.81
CA LYS A 190 25.76 9.69 16.64
C LYS A 190 24.68 10.70 16.24
N LEU A 191 24.17 10.63 15.00
CA LEU A 191 22.96 11.36 14.61
C LEU A 191 21.76 10.71 15.29
N GLU A 192 21.06 11.43 16.16
CA GLU A 192 19.81 10.99 16.77
C GLU A 192 18.70 10.84 15.70
N LEU A 193 18.72 9.72 14.97
CA LEU A 193 17.75 9.45 13.90
C LEU A 193 16.36 9.20 14.48
N SER A 194 15.36 9.91 13.97
CA SER A 194 13.98 9.72 14.39
C SER A 194 13.44 8.37 13.94
N HIS A 195 12.86 7.63 14.88
CA HIS A 195 12.06 6.43 14.63
C HIS A 195 10.60 6.74 14.28
N GLN A 196 10.18 8.00 14.35
CA GLN A 196 8.78 8.42 14.18
C GLN A 196 8.56 9.32 12.97
N TYR A 197 9.56 10.13 12.62
CA TYR A 197 9.44 11.14 11.57
C TYR A 197 10.46 10.90 10.47
N CYS A 198 10.09 11.29 9.24
CA CYS A 198 11.05 11.47 8.16
C CYS A 198 11.81 12.78 8.38
N GLU A 199 12.87 12.99 7.61
CA GLU A 199 13.70 14.19 7.66
C GLU A 199 12.87 15.50 7.55
N GLU A 200 11.97 15.57 6.56
CA GLU A 200 11.08 16.74 6.38
C GLU A 200 10.14 17.03 7.55
N HIS A 201 9.81 16.00 8.35
CA HIS A 201 8.90 16.09 9.48
C HIS A 201 9.65 16.00 10.82
N ARG A 202 10.98 16.15 10.81
CA ARG A 202 11.76 16.19 12.03
C ARG A 202 11.33 17.40 12.89
N PRO A 203 11.08 17.25 14.21
CA PRO A 203 10.58 18.34 15.03
C PRO A 203 11.50 19.56 15.08
N LYS A 204 12.80 19.32 15.18
CA LYS A 204 13.84 20.35 15.14
C LYS A 204 14.70 20.19 13.90
N LEU A 205 15.06 21.32 13.31
CA LEU A 205 16.01 21.39 12.20
C LEU A 205 17.45 21.22 12.72
N ALA A 206 18.40 21.01 11.80
CA ALA A 206 19.82 20.85 12.15
C ALA A 206 20.41 22.07 12.88
N ASN A 207 19.84 23.25 12.66
CA ASN A 207 20.22 24.48 13.35
C ASN A 207 19.56 24.65 14.74
N GLY A 208 18.76 23.67 15.19
CA GLY A 208 18.06 23.69 16.48
C GLY A 208 16.68 24.36 16.47
N ASP A 209 16.31 25.05 15.40
CA ASP A 209 15.02 25.71 15.27
C ASP A 209 13.86 24.70 15.11
N TRP A 210 12.66 25.13 15.48
CA TRP A 210 11.46 24.33 15.27
C TRP A 210 11.04 24.28 13.80
N ASN A 211 10.82 23.08 13.29
CA ASN A 211 10.40 22.87 11.92
C ASN A 211 8.92 23.30 11.71
N PRO A 212 8.63 24.29 10.83
CA PRO A 212 7.27 24.73 10.56
C PRO A 212 6.42 23.66 9.86
N THR A 213 7.02 22.85 9.00
CA THR A 213 6.37 21.73 8.29
C THR A 213 5.87 20.69 9.29
N TYR A 214 6.72 20.31 10.25
CA TYR A 214 6.31 19.44 11.37
C TYR A 214 5.12 20.03 12.13
N ARG A 215 5.19 21.31 12.54
CA ARG A 215 4.09 21.95 13.31
C ARG A 215 2.78 22.00 12.52
N GLN A 216 2.84 22.31 11.23
CA GLN A 216 1.66 22.32 10.35
C GLN A 216 1.07 20.91 10.19
N ALA A 217 1.91 19.91 9.93
CA ALA A 217 1.48 18.53 9.75
C ALA A 217 0.90 17.94 11.04
N LYS A 218 1.48 18.27 12.21
CA LYS A 218 0.98 17.85 13.53
C LYS A 218 -0.37 18.48 13.86
N ARG A 219 -0.58 19.78 13.57
CA ARG A 219 -1.88 20.45 13.74
C ARG A 219 -3.00 19.84 12.91
N SER A 220 -2.65 19.20 11.79
CA SER A 220 -3.60 18.58 10.85
C SER A 220 -3.59 17.05 10.92
N LEU A 221 -3.00 16.46 11.97
CA LEU A 221 -2.84 15.02 12.12
C LEU A 221 -4.19 14.28 12.17
N THR A 222 -5.17 14.83 12.88
CA THR A 222 -6.51 14.23 12.96
C THR A 222 -7.16 14.14 11.59
N GLN A 223 -7.13 15.22 10.80
CA GLN A 223 -7.69 15.20 9.45
C GLN A 223 -6.94 14.21 8.55
N PHE A 224 -5.61 14.16 8.66
CA PHE A 224 -4.80 13.20 7.91
C PHE A 224 -5.20 11.75 8.20
N ASN A 225 -5.41 11.40 9.47
CA ASN A 225 -5.83 10.06 9.86
C ASN A 225 -7.24 9.73 9.34
N ILE A 226 -8.15 10.71 9.30
CA ILE A 226 -9.49 10.55 8.71
C ILE A 226 -9.38 10.26 7.21
N GLU A 227 -8.66 11.09 6.45
CA GLU A 227 -8.51 10.89 5.00
C GLU A 227 -7.78 9.57 4.68
N LEU A 228 -6.75 9.21 5.47
CA LEU A 228 -6.04 7.94 5.32
C LEU A 228 -6.97 6.74 5.58
N SER A 229 -7.80 6.81 6.62
CA SER A 229 -8.78 5.77 6.94
C SER A 229 -9.76 5.56 5.79
N ARG A 230 -10.33 6.67 5.28
CA ARG A 230 -11.25 6.67 4.13
C ARG A 230 -10.61 6.06 2.87
N LEU A 231 -9.38 6.45 2.54
CA LEU A 231 -8.62 5.84 1.44
C LEU A 231 -8.37 4.35 1.66
N THR A 232 -8.01 3.96 2.87
CA THR A 232 -7.72 2.55 3.22
C THR A 232 -8.96 1.69 3.08
N HIS A 233 -10.11 2.12 3.62
CA HIS A 233 -11.37 1.40 3.49
C HIS A 233 -11.83 1.29 2.04
N GLN A 234 -11.75 2.38 1.27
CA GLN A 234 -12.12 2.35 -0.15
C GLN A 234 -11.18 1.46 -0.98
N CYS A 235 -9.89 1.38 -0.61
CA CYS A 235 -8.95 0.45 -1.26
C CYS A 235 -9.19 -1.01 -0.87
N ALA A 236 -9.69 -1.28 0.33
CA ALA A 236 -10.06 -2.63 0.77
C ALA A 236 -11.29 -3.16 0.04
N ASN A 237 -12.18 -2.28 -0.44
CA ASN A 237 -13.33 -2.65 -1.24
C ASN A 237 -13.54 -1.67 -2.40
N ARG A 238 -13.00 -2.02 -3.57
CA ARG A 238 -13.00 -1.14 -4.76
C ARG A 238 -14.23 -1.27 -5.64
N SER A 239 -15.13 -2.24 -5.40
CA SER A 239 -16.30 -2.48 -6.26
C SER A 239 -17.48 -1.56 -5.98
N LYS A 240 -17.48 -0.86 -4.84
CA LYS A 240 -18.55 0.05 -4.43
C LYS A 240 -18.06 1.19 -3.54
N PRO A 241 -18.83 2.27 -3.35
CA PRO A 241 -18.56 3.29 -2.33
C PRO A 241 -18.42 2.66 -0.93
N HIS A 242 -17.24 2.78 -0.35
CA HIS A 242 -16.88 2.12 0.90
C HIS A 242 -15.81 2.88 1.70
N ALA A 243 -15.79 4.21 1.65
CA ALA A 243 -14.89 5.00 2.49
C ALA A 243 -15.33 5.08 3.96
N MET A 244 -16.58 4.65 4.26
CA MET A 244 -17.20 4.65 5.59
C MET A 244 -17.19 6.04 6.24
N SER A 245 -17.44 7.10 5.46
CA SER A 245 -17.48 8.46 6.00
C SER A 245 -18.80 8.80 6.71
N GLY A 246 -19.84 7.98 6.54
CA GLY A 246 -21.20 8.28 7.00
C GLY A 246 -21.95 9.29 6.13
N ASP A 247 -21.45 9.56 4.93
CA ASP A 247 -22.03 10.51 3.97
C ASP A 247 -21.82 9.98 2.55
N GLU A 248 -22.92 9.70 1.86
CA GLU A 248 -22.91 9.01 0.56
C GLU A 248 -22.15 9.78 -0.53
N LEU A 249 -22.18 11.11 -0.50
CA LEU A 249 -21.47 11.94 -1.49
C LEU A 249 -19.96 11.90 -1.22
N ILE A 250 -19.53 11.80 0.04
CA ILE A 250 -18.12 11.63 0.36
C ILE A 250 -17.65 10.23 -0.02
N ASP A 251 -18.41 9.19 0.32
CA ASP A 251 -18.08 7.81 -0.07
C ASP A 251 -18.00 7.66 -1.60
N SER A 252 -18.92 8.29 -2.33
CA SER A 252 -18.90 8.34 -3.80
C SER A 252 -17.67 9.07 -4.35
N TYR A 253 -17.25 10.16 -3.72
CA TYR A 253 -16.02 10.86 -4.11
C TYR A 253 -14.80 9.94 -4.03
N PHE A 254 -14.65 9.22 -2.92
CA PHE A 254 -13.52 8.31 -2.75
C PHE A 254 -13.56 7.15 -3.73
N PHE A 255 -14.74 6.58 -3.98
CA PHE A 255 -14.93 5.56 -5.00
C PHE A 255 -14.47 6.05 -6.38
N GLN A 256 -14.97 7.20 -6.84
CA GLN A 256 -14.62 7.77 -8.15
C GLN A 256 -13.14 8.17 -8.23
N LEU A 257 -12.59 8.72 -7.15
CA LEU A 257 -11.15 9.00 -7.07
C LEU A 257 -10.34 7.71 -7.18
N MET A 258 -10.72 6.65 -6.46
CA MET A 258 -10.01 5.37 -6.51
C MET A 258 -10.14 4.70 -7.86
N LEU A 259 -11.28 4.73 -8.55
CA LEU A 259 -11.40 4.18 -9.92
C LEU A 259 -10.35 4.75 -10.88
N ARG A 260 -10.01 6.03 -10.73
CA ARG A 260 -8.97 6.69 -11.54
C ARG A 260 -7.54 6.38 -11.08
N LEU A 261 -7.36 6.00 -9.83
CA LEU A 261 -6.05 5.74 -9.24
C LEU A 261 -5.78 4.25 -9.17
N THR A 262 -4.62 3.82 -9.67
CA THR A 262 -4.18 2.42 -9.62
C THR A 262 -3.62 2.02 -8.24
N LEU A 263 -4.04 2.69 -7.17
CA LEU A 263 -3.57 2.46 -5.80
C LEU A 263 -4.29 1.26 -5.16
N GLN A 264 -3.51 0.36 -4.57
CA GLN A 264 -4.03 -0.83 -3.90
C GLN A 264 -3.86 -0.71 -2.38
N SER A 265 -4.53 -1.59 -1.63
CA SER A 265 -4.45 -1.64 -0.15
C SER A 265 -3.00 -1.82 0.37
N ALA A 266 -2.13 -2.42 -0.44
CA ALA A 266 -0.72 -2.62 -0.14
C ALA A 266 0.16 -1.37 -0.36
N ASP A 267 -0.29 -0.39 -1.15
CA ASP A 267 0.45 0.84 -1.49
C ASP A 267 0.42 1.86 -0.34
N LYS A 268 0.87 1.42 0.85
CA LYS A 268 0.72 2.15 2.12
C LYS A 268 1.42 3.50 2.10
N ALA A 269 2.60 3.58 1.48
CA ALA A 269 3.34 4.84 1.38
C ALA A 269 2.58 5.85 0.52
N GLU A 270 2.07 5.41 -0.62
CA GLU A 270 1.34 6.20 -1.59
C GLU A 270 -0.01 6.66 -1.05
N LEU A 271 -0.74 5.78 -0.36
CA LEU A 271 -2.01 6.12 0.32
C LEU A 271 -1.80 7.16 1.41
N ARG A 272 -0.75 7.02 2.23
CA ARG A 272 -0.37 8.02 3.24
C ARG A 272 0.03 9.33 2.58
N ASN A 273 0.83 9.30 1.53
CA ASN A 273 1.22 10.52 0.82
C ASN A 273 0.03 11.20 0.13
N LEU A 274 -0.92 10.44 -0.41
CA LEU A 274 -2.17 10.96 -0.96
C LEU A 274 -3.02 11.63 0.12
N ALA A 275 -3.23 10.96 1.27
CA ALA A 275 -3.94 11.54 2.42
C ALA A 275 -3.30 12.85 2.87
N ARG A 276 -1.97 12.88 2.97
CA ARG A 276 -1.23 14.09 3.34
C ARG A 276 -1.43 15.21 2.33
N ARG A 277 -1.37 14.93 1.02
CA ARG A 277 -1.64 15.92 -0.02
C ARG A 277 -3.08 16.46 0.05
N MET A 278 -4.08 15.60 0.27
CA MET A 278 -5.48 16.04 0.43
C MET A 278 -5.63 17.07 1.55
N VAL A 279 -4.98 16.82 2.69
CA VAL A 279 -4.98 17.73 3.84
C VAL A 279 -4.21 19.02 3.56
N ASN A 280 -3.00 18.91 3.02
CA ASN A 280 -2.15 20.07 2.72
C ASN A 280 -2.83 21.01 1.70
N CYS A 281 -3.60 20.46 0.77
CA CYS A 281 -4.34 21.22 -0.24
C CYS A 281 -5.71 21.72 0.24
N LYS A 282 -6.05 21.52 1.53
CA LYS A 282 -7.33 21.93 2.12
C LYS A 282 -8.53 21.40 1.33
N LEU A 283 -8.49 20.12 0.96
CA LEU A 283 -9.59 19.43 0.30
C LEU A 283 -10.66 19.03 1.32
N SER A 284 -11.55 19.98 1.64
CA SER A 284 -12.64 19.76 2.59
C SER A 284 -13.71 18.82 2.05
N ASP A 285 -14.49 18.23 2.94
CA ASP A 285 -15.63 17.39 2.58
C ASP A 285 -16.67 18.15 1.74
N THR A 286 -16.88 19.44 2.03
CA THR A 286 -17.69 20.33 1.18
C THR A 286 -17.22 20.34 -0.28
N LYS A 287 -15.89 20.43 -0.53
CA LYS A 287 -15.31 20.40 -1.87
C LYS A 287 -15.51 19.03 -2.53
N LYS A 288 -15.33 17.93 -1.78
CA LYS A 288 -15.58 16.57 -2.26
C LYS A 288 -17.02 16.39 -2.72
N LYS A 289 -18.00 16.84 -1.92
CA LYS A 289 -19.43 16.84 -2.27
C LYS A 289 -19.74 17.67 -3.52
N MET A 290 -19.14 18.87 -3.65
CA MET A 290 -19.31 19.70 -4.84
C MET A 290 -18.82 19.00 -6.12
N LEU A 291 -17.70 18.27 -6.04
CA LEU A 291 -17.16 17.53 -7.18
C LEU A 291 -18.10 16.42 -7.63
N VAL A 292 -18.62 15.62 -6.70
CA VAL A 292 -19.56 14.53 -7.02
C VAL A 292 -20.84 15.09 -7.64
N LEU A 293 -21.44 16.12 -7.04
CA LEU A 293 -22.64 16.74 -7.61
C LEU A 293 -22.40 17.35 -8.98
N LYS A 294 -21.22 17.96 -9.22
CA LYS A 294 -20.85 18.47 -10.54
C LYS A 294 -20.74 17.34 -11.56
N GLN A 295 -20.15 16.21 -11.18
CA GLN A 295 -20.04 15.05 -12.06
C GLN A 295 -21.41 14.42 -12.35
N SER A 296 -22.35 14.48 -11.40
CA SER A 296 -23.76 14.09 -11.60
C SER A 296 -24.57 15.08 -12.46
N GLY A 297 -23.95 16.11 -13.03
CA GLY A 297 -24.60 17.05 -13.96
C GLY A 297 -25.28 18.25 -13.32
N PHE A 298 -25.16 18.45 -12.00
CA PHE A 298 -25.78 19.62 -11.36
C PHE A 298 -25.05 20.93 -11.69
N SER A 299 -25.82 21.96 -11.97
CA SER A 299 -25.31 23.32 -12.14
C SER A 299 -24.75 23.86 -10.82
N GLN A 300 -23.83 24.82 -10.89
CA GLN A 300 -23.26 25.44 -9.69
C GLN A 300 -24.33 26.09 -8.79
N THR A 301 -25.44 26.56 -9.36
CA THR A 301 -26.57 27.13 -8.60
C THR A 301 -27.31 26.05 -7.82
N GLU A 302 -27.56 24.89 -8.43
CA GLU A 302 -28.20 23.74 -7.76
C GLU A 302 -27.31 23.13 -6.69
N ILE A 303 -26.01 23.00 -6.97
CA ILE A 303 -25.01 22.57 -5.99
C ILE A 303 -25.04 23.51 -4.77
N GLY A 304 -25.10 24.82 -5.00
CA GLY A 304 -25.17 25.82 -3.93
C GLY A 304 -26.41 25.68 -3.05
N LYS A 305 -27.56 25.30 -3.64
CA LYS A 305 -28.80 25.04 -2.88
C LYS A 305 -28.72 23.77 -2.02
N ARG A 306 -27.98 22.75 -2.45
CA ARG A 306 -27.87 21.46 -1.74
C ARG A 306 -26.78 21.41 -0.68
N ILE A 307 -25.75 22.23 -0.81
CA ILE A 307 -24.62 22.25 0.12
C ILE A 307 -24.77 23.44 1.08
N LEU A 308 -24.78 23.14 2.37
CA LEU A 308 -24.81 24.13 3.42
C LEU A 308 -23.40 24.58 3.80
N ASN A 309 -23.25 25.87 4.08
CA ASN A 309 -22.03 26.46 4.62
C ASN A 309 -21.94 26.24 6.15
N ALA A 310 -20.87 26.76 6.78
CA ALA A 310 -20.66 26.66 8.22
C ALA A 310 -21.78 27.29 9.08
N LYS A 311 -22.59 28.19 8.51
CA LYS A 311 -23.76 28.82 9.15
C LYS A 311 -25.07 28.08 8.84
N GLN A 312 -25.00 26.87 8.30
CA GLN A 312 -26.17 26.08 7.87
C GLN A 312 -27.03 26.77 6.80
N GLN A 313 -26.41 27.62 5.97
CA GLN A 313 -27.08 28.32 4.89
C GLN A 313 -26.65 27.80 3.51
N PRO A 314 -27.55 27.81 2.50
CA PRO A 314 -27.18 27.51 1.13
C PRO A 314 -26.00 28.35 0.65
N MET A 315 -25.13 27.75 -0.14
CA MET A 315 -24.00 28.44 -0.75
C MET A 315 -24.43 29.20 -2.01
N THR A 316 -23.80 30.35 -2.26
CA THR A 316 -24.01 31.09 -3.50
C THR A 316 -23.27 30.40 -4.66
N ARG A 317 -23.76 30.58 -5.89
CA ARG A 317 -23.08 30.12 -7.12
C ARG A 317 -21.61 30.55 -7.16
N GLN A 318 -21.33 31.80 -6.79
CA GLN A 318 -19.97 32.35 -6.76
C GLN A 318 -19.07 31.61 -5.75
N ALA A 319 -19.60 31.30 -4.56
CA ALA A 319 -18.86 30.54 -3.55
C ALA A 319 -18.54 29.12 -4.04
N VAL A 320 -19.49 28.46 -4.72
CA VAL A 320 -19.28 27.14 -5.35
C VAL A 320 -18.19 27.23 -6.43
N SER A 321 -18.25 28.22 -7.32
CA SER A 321 -17.25 28.41 -8.37
C SER A 321 -15.85 28.62 -7.81
N LYS A 322 -15.72 29.47 -6.77
CA LYS A 322 -14.43 29.72 -6.11
C LYS A 322 -13.90 28.49 -5.39
N ALA A 323 -14.77 27.74 -4.72
CA ALA A 323 -14.38 26.51 -4.04
C ALA A 323 -13.86 25.47 -5.03
N LEU A 324 -14.58 25.23 -6.14
CA LEU A 324 -14.18 24.32 -7.20
C LEU A 324 -12.87 24.76 -7.89
N GLY A 325 -12.71 26.04 -8.19
CA GLY A 325 -11.49 26.57 -8.80
C GLY A 325 -10.25 26.50 -7.91
N SER A 326 -10.42 26.31 -6.60
CA SER A 326 -9.31 26.14 -5.65
C SER A 326 -8.85 24.69 -5.48
N ILE A 327 -9.51 23.73 -6.15
CA ILE A 327 -9.16 22.31 -6.08
C ILE A 327 -8.04 22.03 -7.07
N ARG A 328 -6.97 21.37 -6.61
CA ARG A 328 -5.87 20.96 -7.49
C ARG A 328 -6.35 19.90 -8.48
N GLU A 329 -5.78 19.91 -9.69
CA GLU A 329 -6.13 19.01 -10.78
C GLU A 329 -6.08 17.53 -10.40
N GLU A 330 -5.11 17.14 -9.56
CA GLU A 330 -4.95 15.78 -9.04
C GLU A 330 -6.16 15.24 -8.27
N PHE A 331 -7.05 16.12 -7.77
CA PHE A 331 -8.24 15.77 -6.99
C PHE A 331 -9.56 16.03 -7.74
N LEU A 332 -9.50 16.55 -8.96
CA LEU A 332 -10.69 16.68 -9.79
C LEU A 332 -11.20 15.29 -10.15
N LEU A 333 -12.51 15.13 -10.33
CA LEU A 333 -13.13 13.92 -10.87
C LEU A 333 -13.20 14.03 -12.41
N GLY A 334 -13.12 12.89 -13.11
CA GLY A 334 -13.01 12.88 -14.56
C GLY A 334 -14.36 13.19 -15.20
N SER A 335 -14.36 13.92 -16.31
CA SER A 335 -15.56 14.21 -17.12
C SER A 335 -15.99 12.99 -17.93
N GLU A 336 -16.17 11.83 -17.32
CA GLU A 336 -16.72 10.67 -18.03
C GLU A 336 -18.20 10.54 -17.67
N ASN A 337 -19.02 10.92 -18.64
CA ASN A 337 -20.45 10.61 -18.66
C ASN A 337 -20.60 9.08 -18.62
N PHE A 338 -20.87 8.50 -17.46
CA PHE A 338 -21.51 7.19 -17.40
C PHE A 338 -22.97 7.36 -17.80
N SER A 339 -23.18 7.55 -19.11
CA SER A 339 -24.46 7.34 -19.76
C SER A 339 -24.46 5.93 -20.34
N ARG A 340 -24.90 4.96 -19.55
CA ARG A 340 -25.95 3.96 -19.84
C ARG A 340 -25.96 2.86 -18.80
#